data_AF-A0A6G6K8C8-F1
#
_entry.id   AF-A0A6G6K8C8-F1
#
_cell.length_a   1.000
_cell.length_b   1.000
_cell.length_c   1.000
_cell.angle_alpha   90.00
_cell.angle_beta   90.00
_cell.angle_gamma   90.00
#
_symmetry.space_group_name_H-M   'P 1'
#
loop_
_entity.id
_entity.type
_entity.pdbx_description
1 polymer ?
#
loop_
_entity_poly.entity_id
_entity_poly.type
_entity_poly.pdbx_seq_one_letter_code
_entity_poly.pdbx_strand_id
1 'polypeptide(L)'
;MSDASPTLDTLAELLQKRLDVIADSELRMKDAEAHLAALREVSEAIDAEHQRLRSQLDGRLRHFLQQASYQKALEWIQASRKS
;
A
#
# COMPACT_ATOMS: atom_id res chain seq x y z
N MET A 1 -23.27 -18.60 1.23
CA MET A 1 -22.74 -17.45 1.98
C MET A 1 -21.80 -16.74 1.02
N SER A 2 -22.13 -15.51 0.62
CA SER A 2 -21.41 -14.82 -0.43
C SER A 2 -19.99 -14.51 0.03
N ASP A 3 -19.03 -15.20 -0.57
CA ASP A 3 -17.59 -15.04 -0.40
C ASP A 3 -17.17 -13.77 -1.15
N ALA A 4 -17.55 -12.61 -0.59
CA ALA A 4 -17.11 -11.33 -1.13
C ALA A 4 -15.66 -11.15 -0.72
N SER A 5 -14.74 -11.59 -1.59
CA SER A 5 -13.33 -11.23 -1.49
C SER A 5 -13.22 -9.73 -1.18
N PRO A 6 -12.46 -9.32 -0.17
CA PRO A 6 -12.26 -7.90 0.09
C PRO A 6 -11.73 -7.23 -1.17
N THR A 7 -12.33 -6.11 -1.56
CA THR A 7 -11.78 -5.27 -2.61
C THR A 7 -10.42 -4.75 -2.15
N LEU A 8 -9.35 -5.22 -2.78
CA LEU A 8 -7.97 -4.79 -2.53
C LEU A 8 -7.62 -3.46 -3.22
N ASP A 9 -8.62 -2.79 -3.81
CA ASP A 9 -8.46 -1.57 -4.62
C ASP A 9 -7.86 -0.43 -3.80
N THR A 10 -8.46 -0.13 -2.64
CA THR A 10 -7.93 0.86 -1.70
C THR A 10 -6.48 0.59 -1.33
N LEU A 11 -6.15 -0.66 -0.99
CA LEU A 11 -4.78 -1.04 -0.63
C LEU A 11 -3.82 -0.85 -1.82
N ALA A 12 -4.22 -1.24 -3.03
CA ALA A 12 -3.41 -1.05 -4.23
C ALA A 12 -3.16 0.44 -4.53
N GLU A 13 -4.17 1.29 -4.40
CA GLU A 13 -4.05 2.75 -4.58
C GLU A 13 -3.10 3.37 -3.56
N LEU A 14 -3.21 2.98 -2.29
CA LEU A 14 -2.31 3.44 -1.23
C LEU A 14 -0.85 3.00 -1.46
N LEU A 15 -0.65 1.77 -1.91
CA LEU A 15 0.69 1.25 -2.25
C LEU A 15 1.30 2.00 -3.44
N GLN A 16 0.51 2.28 -4.48
CA GLN A 16 0.96 3.09 -5.61
C GLN A 16 1.30 4.51 -5.17
N LYS A 17 0.40 5.18 -4.42
CA LYS A 17 0.64 6.52 -3.84
C LYS A 17 1.94 6.54 -3.04
N ARG A 18 2.23 5.51 -2.24
CA ARG A 18 3.47 5.41 -1.47
C ARG A 18 4.71 5.37 -2.38
N LEU A 19 4.67 4.57 -3.44
CA LEU A 19 5.78 4.46 -4.40
C LEU A 19 5.99 5.78 -5.14
N ASP A 20 4.90 6.44 -5.55
CA ASP A 20 4.95 7.73 -6.24
C ASP A 20 5.56 8.81 -5.34
N VAL A 21 5.14 8.90 -4.08
CA VAL A 21 5.74 9.84 -3.11
C VAL A 21 7.23 9.53 -2.90
N ILE A 22 7.64 8.26 -2.79
CA ILE A 22 9.07 7.91 -2.66
C ILE A 22 9.87 8.41 -3.87
N ALA A 23 9.31 8.26 -5.07
CA ALA A 23 9.93 8.64 -6.33
C ALA A 23 9.93 10.15 -6.62
N ASP A 24 9.12 10.93 -5.90
CA ASP A 24 9.04 12.39 -6.07
C ASP A 24 10.28 13.11 -5.50
N SER A 25 11.36 13.11 -6.27
CA SER A 25 12.60 13.82 -5.95
C SER A 25 12.44 15.33 -5.99
N GLU A 26 11.55 15.84 -6.84
CA GLU A 26 11.31 17.28 -7.00
C GLU A 26 10.67 17.87 -5.74
N LEU A 27 9.64 17.23 -5.20
CA LEU A 27 9.04 17.63 -3.93
C LEU A 27 10.06 17.55 -2.81
N ARG A 28 10.81 16.44 -2.71
CA ARG A 28 11.83 16.26 -1.67
C ARG A 28 12.89 17.36 -1.70
N MET A 29 13.29 17.81 -2.88
CA MET A 29 14.29 18.87 -3.05
C MET A 29 13.75 20.26 -2.71
N LYS A 30 12.49 20.54 -3.08
CA LYS A 30 11.87 21.85 -2.88
C LYS A 30 11.31 22.04 -1.47
N ASP A 31 10.73 20.97 -0.91
CA ASP A 31 10.05 20.96 0.37
C ASP A 31 10.14 19.56 1.02
N ALA A 32 11.22 19.34 1.76
CA ALA A 32 11.48 18.08 2.45
C ALA A 32 10.46 17.79 3.58
N GLU A 33 9.87 18.83 4.19
CA GLU A 33 8.86 18.67 5.24
C GLU A 33 7.54 18.17 4.66
N ALA A 34 7.10 18.75 3.54
CA ALA A 34 5.92 18.27 2.82
C ALA A 34 6.12 16.84 2.30
N HIS A 35 7.32 16.52 1.78
CA HIS A 35 7.65 15.15 1.36
C HIS A 35 7.53 14.15 2.53
N LEU A 36 8.10 14.49 3.68
CA LEU A 36 8.03 13.66 4.88
C LEU A 36 6.59 13.52 5.42
N ALA A 37 5.80 14.60 5.40
CA ALA A 37 4.41 14.58 5.80
C ALA A 37 3.58 13.67 4.88
N ALA A 38 3.78 13.75 3.56
CA ALA A 38 3.12 12.87 2.60
C ALA A 38 3.52 11.41 2.79
N LEU A 39 4.79 11.13 3.07
CA LEU A 39 5.25 9.79 3.42
C LEU A 39 4.55 9.29 4.69
N ARG A 40 4.44 10.11 5.73
CA ARG A 40 3.78 9.71 6.97
C ARG A 40 2.31 9.41 6.76
N GLU A 41 1.58 10.31 6.10
CA GLU A 41 0.14 10.17 5.85
C GLU A 41 -0.18 8.86 5.11
N VAL A 42 0.54 8.57 4.02
CA VAL A 42 0.30 7.34 3.26
C VAL A 42 0.71 6.08 4.05
N SER A 43 1.75 6.15 4.89
CA SER A 43 2.13 5.03 5.77
C SER A 43 1.03 4.72 6.79
N GLU A 44 0.50 5.74 7.46
CA GLU A 44 -0.60 5.59 8.42
C GLU A 44 -1.87 5.03 7.75
N ALA A 45 -2.17 5.48 6.53
CA ALA A 45 -3.29 4.95 5.74
C ALA A 45 -3.10 3.47 5.34
N ILE A 46 -1.89 3.08 4.91
CA ILE A 46 -1.57 1.67 4.62
C ILE A 46 -1.73 0.81 5.87
N ASP A 47 -1.24 1.28 7.03
CA ASP A 47 -1.35 0.54 8.28
C ASP A 47 -2.81 0.36 8.70
N ALA A 48 -3.63 1.41 8.62
CA ALA A 48 -5.06 1.34 8.90
C ALA A 48 -5.77 0.33 7.98
N GLU A 49 -5.49 0.37 6.68
CA GLU A 49 -6.09 -0.53 5.70
C GLU A 49 -5.62 -1.99 5.88
N HIS A 50 -4.34 -2.18 6.19
CA HIS A 50 -3.78 -3.50 6.53
C HIS A 50 -4.48 -4.09 7.77
N GLN A 51 -4.70 -3.31 8.83
CA GLN A 51 -5.43 -3.79 10.01
C GLN A 51 -6.88 -4.13 9.68
N ARG A 52 -7.56 -3.28 8.89
CA ARG A 52 -8.94 -3.51 8.45
C ARG A 52 -9.09 -4.82 7.66
N LEU A 53 -8.12 -5.13 6.81
CA LEU A 53 -8.12 -6.31 5.95
C LEU A 53 -7.47 -7.55 6.58
N ARG A 54 -6.85 -7.43 7.77
CA ARG A 54 -5.91 -8.43 8.32
C ARG A 54 -6.40 -9.88 8.34
N SER A 55 -7.69 -10.11 8.63
CA SER A 55 -8.29 -11.45 8.67
C SER A 55 -8.57 -12.05 7.29
N GLN A 56 -8.56 -11.22 6.25
CA GLN A 56 -8.95 -11.58 4.90
C GLN A 56 -7.75 -11.62 3.93
N LEU A 57 -6.62 -11.01 4.31
CA LEU A 57 -5.39 -11.06 3.53
C LEU A 57 -4.73 -12.44 3.60
N ASP A 58 -4.29 -12.94 2.44
CA ASP A 58 -3.45 -14.13 2.39
C ASP A 58 -2.10 -13.90 3.11
N GLY A 59 -1.44 -15.00 3.51
CA GLY A 59 -0.20 -14.94 4.29
C GLY A 59 0.96 -14.23 3.56
N ARG A 60 1.01 -14.30 2.22
CA ARG A 60 2.08 -13.70 1.43
C ARG A 60 1.93 -12.19 1.32
N LEU A 61 0.72 -11.71 1.05
CA LEU A 61 0.43 -10.28 1.05
C LEU A 61 0.66 -9.66 2.44
N ARG A 62 0.23 -10.34 3.51
CA ARG A 62 0.53 -9.91 4.89
C ARG A 62 2.02 -9.80 5.16
N HIS A 63 2.81 -10.77 4.70
CA HIS A 63 4.26 -10.75 4.87
C HIS A 63 4.89 -9.55 4.16
N PHE A 64 4.50 -9.25 2.92
CA PHE A 64 5.01 -8.08 2.20
C PHE A 64 4.69 -6.76 2.93
N LEU A 65 3.46 -6.60 3.44
CA LEU A 65 3.08 -5.41 4.20
C LEU A 65 3.88 -5.28 5.50
N GLN A 66 4.07 -6.37 6.25
CA GLN A 66 4.87 -6.39 7.49
C GLN A 66 6.34 -6.04 7.27
N GLN A 67 6.89 -6.30 6.09
CA GLN A 67 8.26 -5.96 5.71
C GLN A 67 8.36 -4.63 4.96
N ALA A 68 7.27 -3.85 4.88
CA ALA A 68 7.18 -2.62 4.09
C ALA A 68 7.62 -2.80 2.61
N SER A 69 7.41 -4.00 2.06
CA SER A 69 7.77 -4.34 0.67
C SER A 69 6.65 -3.92 -0.28
N TYR A 70 6.41 -2.61 -0.38
CA TYR A 70 5.23 -2.05 -1.03
C TYR A 70 5.12 -2.40 -2.52
N GLN A 71 6.24 -2.41 -3.26
CA GLN A 71 6.25 -2.83 -4.65
C GLN A 71 5.81 -4.29 -4.82
N LYS A 72 6.35 -5.22 -4.02
CA LYS A 72 5.96 -6.64 -4.07
C LYS A 72 4.50 -6.85 -3.67
N ALA A 73 4.01 -6.08 -2.69
CA ALA A 73 2.61 -6.11 -2.30
C ALA A 73 1.70 -5.66 -3.45
N LEU A 74 2.05 -4.57 -4.14
CA LEU A 74 1.28 -4.07 -5.28
C LEU A 74 1.28 -5.05 -6.46
N GLU A 75 2.45 -5.58 -6.82
CA GLU A 75 2.59 -6.60 -7.86
C GLU A 75 1.75 -7.85 -7.56
N TRP A 76 1.73 -8.29 -6.29
CA TRP A 76 0.90 -9.41 -5.85
C TRP A 76 -0.59 -9.16 -6.05
N ILE A 77 -1.09 -7.99 -5.64
CA ILE A 77 -2.50 -7.60 -5.83
C ILE A 77 -2.86 -7.52 -7.31
N GLN A 78 -1.97 -6.97 -8.14
CA GLN A 78 -2.20 -6.87 -9.58
C GLN A 78 -2.21 -8.24 -10.27
N ALA A 79 -1.37 -9.17 -9.82
CA ALA A 79 -1.33 -10.53 -10.33
C ALA A 79 -2.61 -11.31 -9.98
N SER A 80 -3.12 -11.15 -8.75
CA SER A 80 -4.33 -11.84 -8.30
C SER A 80 -5.61 -11.39 -9.04
N ARG A 81 -5.60 -10.20 -9.65
CA ARG A 81 -6.73 -9.69 -10.47
C ARG A 81 -6.76 -10.22 -11.91
N LYS A 82 -5.64 -10.72 -12.42
CA LYS A 82 -5.49 -11.20 -13.80
C LYS A 82 -5.82 -12.69 -13.96
N SER A 83 -6.22 -13.35 -12.86
CA SER A 83 -6.47 -14.80 -12.78
C SER A 83 -7.96 -15.10 -12.65
#